data_AF-A0A0B6YT31-F1
#
_entry.id   AF-A0A0B6YT31-F1
#
_cell.length_a   1.000
_cell.length_b   1.000
_cell.length_c   1.000
_cell.angle_alpha   90.00
_cell.angle_beta   90.00
_cell.angle_gamma   90.00
#
_symmetry.space_group_name_H-M   'P 1'
#
loop_
_entity.id
_entity.type
_entity.pdbx_description
1 polymer ?
#
loop_
_entity_poly.entity_id
_entity_poly.type
_entity_poly.pdbx_seq_one_letter_code
_entity_poly.pdbx_strand_id
1 'polypeptide(L)'
;GFLRSKSRTKGKDNANVFEKITATDTGREMIEQHSLALVPVLISIHNRGVPAAFGHICLPSPEDLNHLDKDKSFSGPLEKKHKDLEGPIRKEERKIRLKLRRMKKRGKDSKILSIQSTSANSKEFIAKHSGMPALTQDTRESDIKNKMSSGKIITTENKLLSHTLRMVCGFVRNGDFDLGKGHGSGLGFCSLVSLLHLLEQQGNRRSCLVLIRNPTSFQYRFASLSVVL
;
A
#
# COMPACT_ATOMS: atom_id res chain seq x y z
N GLY A 1 45.59 -25.36 -39.94
CA GLY A 1 45.17 -23.96 -40.13
C GLY A 1 44.62 -23.44 -38.83
N PHE A 2 45.21 -22.35 -38.35
CA PHE A 2 45.06 -21.72 -37.05
C PHE A 2 43.77 -20.87 -37.01
N LEU A 3 42.83 -21.11 -36.10
CA LEU A 3 41.81 -20.10 -35.74
C LEU A 3 41.60 -20.10 -34.22
N ARG A 4 42.47 -19.31 -33.60
CA ARG A 4 42.50 -18.88 -32.20
C ARG A 4 41.21 -18.15 -31.87
N SER A 5 40.34 -18.73 -31.04
CA SER A 5 39.20 -18.03 -30.46
C SER A 5 39.73 -16.92 -29.55
N LYS A 6 39.56 -15.66 -29.95
CA LYS A 6 39.88 -14.51 -29.11
C LYS A 6 38.99 -14.54 -27.87
N SER A 7 39.58 -14.86 -26.71
CA SER A 7 39.02 -14.57 -25.41
C SER A 7 38.77 -13.06 -25.33
N ARG A 8 37.50 -12.67 -25.35
CA ARG A 8 37.09 -11.29 -25.12
C ARG A 8 37.37 -10.99 -23.64
N THR A 9 38.43 -10.25 -23.39
CA THR A 9 38.78 -9.73 -22.07
C THR A 9 37.60 -8.92 -21.54
N LYS A 10 36.93 -9.47 -20.51
CA LYS A 10 35.93 -8.73 -19.73
C LYS A 10 36.69 -7.70 -18.88
N GLY A 11 36.85 -6.49 -19.43
CA GLY A 11 37.16 -5.32 -18.62
C GLY A 11 36.07 -5.15 -17.57
N LYS A 12 36.46 -5.19 -16.29
CA LYS A 12 35.56 -4.88 -15.17
C LYS A 12 35.36 -3.37 -15.13
N ASP A 13 34.35 -2.89 -15.84
CA ASP A 13 33.81 -1.54 -15.64
C ASP A 13 33.03 -1.52 -14.32
N ASN A 14 33.78 -1.47 -13.21
CA ASN A 14 33.25 -1.49 -11.83
C ASN A 14 32.54 -0.20 -11.41
N ALA A 15 32.42 0.81 -12.29
CA ALA A 15 31.73 2.04 -11.95
C ALA A 15 30.22 1.76 -11.73
N ASN A 16 29.70 2.23 -10.60
CA ASN A 16 28.28 2.12 -10.24
C ASN A 16 27.43 2.83 -11.32
N VAL A 17 26.20 2.36 -11.57
CA VAL A 17 25.22 3.03 -12.44
C VAL A 17 25.08 4.51 -12.08
N PHE A 18 25.09 4.85 -10.79
CA PHE A 18 25.03 6.25 -10.36
C PHE A 18 26.24 7.05 -10.88
N GLU A 19 27.46 6.54 -10.71
CA GLU A 19 28.70 7.19 -11.19
C GLU A 19 28.68 7.36 -12.71
N LYS A 20 28.18 6.36 -13.45
CA LYS A 20 28.03 6.40 -14.91
C LYS A 20 27.07 7.49 -15.36
N ILE A 21 25.95 7.68 -14.64
CA ILE A 21 24.97 8.73 -14.94
C ILE A 21 25.56 10.10 -14.60
N THR A 22 26.15 10.25 -13.41
CA THR A 22 26.76 11.52 -12.98
C THR A 22 28.04 11.89 -13.72
N ALA A 23 28.60 10.98 -14.53
CA ALA A 23 29.72 11.30 -15.43
C ALA A 23 29.29 12.23 -16.59
N THR A 24 27.99 12.35 -16.84
CA THR A 24 27.43 13.24 -17.87
C THR A 24 26.79 14.47 -17.22
N ASP A 25 26.91 15.64 -17.86
CA ASP A 25 26.30 16.89 -17.36
C ASP A 25 24.78 16.77 -17.25
N THR A 26 24.15 16.18 -18.26
CA THR A 26 22.71 15.90 -18.29
C THR A 26 22.28 14.95 -17.18
N GLY A 27 23.07 13.91 -16.90
CA GLY A 27 22.80 12.99 -15.80
C GLY A 27 22.92 13.64 -14.43
N ARG A 28 23.91 14.52 -14.22
CA ARG A 28 24.03 15.32 -12.99
C ARG A 28 22.83 16.22 -12.79
N GLU A 29 22.48 16.99 -13.82
CA GLU A 29 21.32 17.89 -13.80
C GLU A 29 20.02 17.13 -13.51
N MET A 30 19.83 15.97 -14.15
CA MET A 30 18.68 15.09 -13.90
C MET A 30 18.59 14.70 -12.42
N ILE A 31 19.69 14.24 -11.80
CA ILE A 31 19.68 13.82 -10.40
C ILE A 31 19.45 15.01 -9.46
N GLU A 32 20.10 16.15 -9.71
CA GLU A 32 19.97 17.35 -8.88
C GLU A 32 18.55 17.90 -8.90
N GLN A 33 17.94 18.00 -10.09
CA GLN A 33 16.59 18.58 -10.25
C GLN A 33 15.48 17.58 -9.95
N HIS A 34 15.70 16.28 -10.16
CA HIS A 34 14.64 15.27 -10.16
C HIS A 34 14.86 14.11 -9.17
N SER A 35 15.73 14.28 -8.16
CA SER A 35 15.96 13.26 -7.11
C SER A 35 14.68 12.78 -6.41
N LEU A 36 13.67 13.64 -6.32
CA LEU A 36 12.37 13.34 -5.70
C LEU A 36 11.27 13.00 -6.73
N ALA A 37 11.61 12.84 -8.00
CA ALA A 37 10.63 12.57 -9.04
C ALA A 37 10.00 11.18 -8.90
N LEU A 38 8.70 11.14 -9.20
CA LEU A 38 7.93 9.91 -9.38
C LEU A 38 7.80 9.62 -10.86
N VAL A 39 8.26 8.43 -11.25
CA VAL A 39 8.24 7.96 -12.63
C VAL A 39 7.05 7.02 -12.80
N PRO A 40 6.14 7.27 -13.77
CA PRO A 40 5.06 6.35 -14.07
C PRO A 40 5.62 5.04 -14.65
N VAL A 41 5.11 3.92 -14.15
CA VAL A 41 5.57 2.59 -14.53
C VAL A 41 4.39 1.67 -14.83
N LEU A 42 4.57 0.82 -15.83
CA LEU A 42 3.70 -0.30 -16.14
C LEU A 42 4.30 -1.58 -15.54
N ILE A 43 3.44 -2.32 -14.86
CA ILE A 43 3.77 -3.52 -14.09
C ILE A 43 3.11 -4.72 -14.77
N SER A 44 3.85 -5.81 -14.96
CA SER A 44 3.33 -7.06 -15.52
C SER A 44 3.75 -8.24 -14.66
N ILE A 45 2.79 -8.93 -14.04
CA ILE A 45 3.05 -10.08 -13.15
C ILE A 45 3.52 -11.27 -13.99
N HIS A 46 4.60 -11.96 -13.57
CA HIS A 46 5.17 -13.08 -14.32
C HIS A 46 4.38 -14.40 -14.16
N ASN A 47 3.91 -14.67 -12.95
CA ASN A 47 3.24 -15.91 -12.59
C ASN A 47 1.77 -15.61 -12.23
N ARG A 48 1.26 -16.23 -11.18
CA ARG A 48 -0.09 -16.00 -10.68
C ARG A 48 -0.18 -14.68 -9.93
N GLY A 49 -1.30 -13.98 -10.10
CA GLY A 49 -1.70 -12.85 -9.27
C GLY A 49 -2.12 -11.65 -10.11
N VAL A 50 -2.82 -10.73 -9.47
CA VAL A 50 -3.25 -9.46 -10.07
C VAL A 50 -2.87 -8.34 -9.10
N PRO A 51 -2.15 -7.30 -9.55
CA PRO A 51 -1.87 -6.15 -8.71
C PRO A 51 -3.17 -5.49 -8.26
N ALA A 52 -3.31 -5.19 -6.98
CA ALA A 52 -4.44 -4.41 -6.48
C ALA A 52 -4.09 -2.92 -6.43
N ALA A 53 -5.11 -2.06 -6.48
CA ALA A 53 -4.94 -0.65 -6.16
C ALA A 53 -4.30 -0.48 -4.78
N PHE A 54 -3.40 0.50 -4.66
CA PHE A 54 -2.59 0.78 -3.47
C PHE A 54 -1.63 -0.34 -3.07
N GLY A 55 -1.40 -1.33 -3.95
CA GLY A 55 -0.36 -2.33 -3.77
C GLY A 55 1.02 -1.69 -3.68
N HIS A 56 1.90 -2.29 -2.90
CA HIS A 56 3.29 -1.85 -2.78
C HIS A 56 4.11 -2.43 -3.92
N ILE A 57 4.95 -1.58 -4.52
CA ILE A 57 6.05 -1.98 -5.39
C ILE A 57 7.30 -2.01 -4.52
N CYS A 58 7.98 -3.14 -4.48
CA CYS A 58 9.08 -3.41 -3.59
C CYS A 58 10.33 -3.88 -4.34
N LEU A 59 11.50 -3.51 -3.83
CA LEU A 59 12.77 -4.00 -4.35
C LEU A 59 12.98 -5.47 -3.95
N PRO A 60 13.34 -6.36 -4.90
CA PRO A 60 13.72 -7.72 -4.57
C PRO A 60 15.09 -7.74 -3.90
N SER A 61 15.30 -8.63 -2.94
CA SER A 61 16.65 -8.89 -2.43
C SER A 61 17.43 -9.79 -3.42
N PRO A 62 18.76 -9.83 -3.34
CA PRO A 62 19.56 -10.76 -4.14
C PRO A 62 19.13 -12.23 -3.94
N GLU A 63 18.73 -12.61 -2.73
CA GLU A 63 18.22 -13.95 -2.43
C GLU A 63 16.90 -14.24 -3.16
N ASP A 64 16.00 -13.26 -3.27
CA ASP A 64 14.75 -13.43 -4.01
C ASP A 64 15.02 -13.75 -5.49
N LEU A 65 15.93 -13.00 -6.11
CA LEU A 65 16.34 -13.19 -7.51
C LEU A 65 17.00 -14.56 -7.70
N ASN A 66 17.91 -14.95 -6.79
CA ASN A 66 18.56 -16.25 -6.83
C ASN A 66 17.58 -17.40 -6.67
N HIS A 67 16.54 -17.27 -5.84
CA HIS A 67 15.49 -18.28 -5.72
C HIS A 67 14.67 -18.38 -7.00
N LEU A 68 14.31 -17.25 -7.62
CA LEU A 68 13.58 -17.25 -8.89
C LEU A 68 14.40 -17.87 -10.03
N ASP A 69 15.72 -17.65 -10.05
CA ASP A 69 16.61 -18.22 -11.06
C ASP A 69 16.76 -19.74 -10.91
N LYS A 70 16.74 -20.25 -9.67
CA LYS A 70 16.76 -21.69 -9.37
C LYS A 70 15.41 -22.35 -9.62
N ASP A 71 14.32 -21.68 -9.27
CA ASP A 71 12.96 -22.19 -9.38
C ASP A 71 12.04 -21.12 -10.00
N LYS A 72 11.68 -21.33 -11.26
CA LYS A 72 10.78 -20.42 -12.00
C LYS A 72 9.35 -20.42 -11.45
N SER A 73 8.95 -21.46 -10.70
CA SER A 73 7.64 -21.53 -10.05
C SER A 73 7.58 -20.69 -8.76
N PHE A 74 8.73 -20.26 -8.24
CA PHE A 74 8.81 -19.42 -7.06
C PHE A 74 8.09 -18.08 -7.29
N SER A 75 6.95 -17.91 -6.61
CA SER A 75 6.14 -16.69 -6.80
C SER A 75 6.71 -15.47 -6.08
N GLY A 76 7.53 -15.66 -5.05
CA GLY A 76 8.09 -14.63 -4.20
C GLY A 76 8.02 -14.99 -2.71
N PRO A 77 8.68 -14.21 -1.83
CA PRO A 77 8.68 -14.47 -0.39
C PRO A 77 7.32 -14.13 0.26
N LEU A 78 7.11 -14.62 1.48
CA LEU A 78 5.94 -14.29 2.31
C LEU A 78 6.32 -13.23 3.37
N GLU A 79 5.51 -12.17 3.48
CA GLU A 79 5.64 -11.15 4.52
C GLU A 79 5.33 -11.75 5.90
N LYS A 80 6.15 -11.37 6.89
CA LYS A 80 5.91 -11.76 8.29
C LYS A 80 4.76 -10.96 8.89
N LYS A 81 3.96 -11.59 9.75
CA LYS A 81 2.89 -10.91 10.47
C LYS A 81 3.49 -9.98 11.54
N HIS A 82 3.22 -8.69 11.44
CA HIS A 82 3.66 -7.69 12.41
C HIS A 82 2.84 -7.73 13.69
N LYS A 83 3.47 -7.39 14.81
CA LYS A 83 2.78 -7.27 16.10
C LYS A 83 1.92 -6.00 16.10
N ASP A 84 0.65 -6.18 16.36
CA ASP A 84 -0.32 -5.09 16.44
C ASP A 84 -0.32 -4.49 17.85
N LEU A 85 0.48 -3.43 18.07
CA LEU A 85 0.59 -2.76 19.36
C LEU A 85 -0.73 -2.09 19.78
N GLU A 86 -1.50 -1.61 18.81
CA GLU A 86 -2.81 -0.96 19.02
C GLU A 86 -3.97 -1.97 19.09
N GLY A 87 -3.69 -3.26 18.91
CA GLY A 87 -4.69 -4.33 18.94
C GLY A 87 -5.50 -4.37 20.23
N PRO A 88 -4.88 -4.30 21.42
CA PRO A 88 -5.59 -4.24 22.70
C PRO A 88 -6.50 -3.01 22.83
N ILE A 89 -6.01 -1.83 22.42
CA ILE A 89 -6.75 -0.56 22.46
C ILE A 89 -7.99 -0.67 21.56
N ARG A 90 -7.81 -1.08 20.30
CA ARG A 90 -8.91 -1.29 19.34
C ARG A 90 -9.91 -2.33 19.81
N LYS A 91 -9.46 -3.37 20.52
CA LYS A 91 -10.35 -4.40 21.11
C LYS A 91 -11.22 -3.80 22.21
N GLU A 92 -10.68 -2.93 23.06
CA GLU A 92 -11.44 -2.28 24.13
C GLU A 92 -12.43 -1.24 23.57
N GLU A 93 -12.00 -0.41 22.62
CA GLU A 93 -12.89 0.50 21.89
C GLU A 93 -14.08 -0.23 21.25
N ARG A 94 -13.81 -1.40 20.64
CA ARG A 94 -14.86 -2.25 20.08
C ARG A 94 -15.86 -2.72 21.14
N LYS A 95 -15.42 -3.10 22.34
CA LYS A 95 -16.32 -3.49 23.44
C LYS A 95 -17.18 -2.32 23.89
N ILE A 96 -16.58 -1.14 24.12
CA ILE A 96 -17.30 0.09 24.51
C ILE A 96 -18.37 0.43 23.47
N ARG A 97 -18.00 0.42 22.18
CA ARG A 97 -18.93 0.66 21.07
C ARG A 97 -20.08 -0.34 21.03
N LEU A 98 -19.82 -1.62 21.28
CA LEU A 98 -20.86 -2.65 21.33
C LEU A 98 -21.81 -2.46 22.53
N LYS A 99 -21.29 -2.09 23.71
CA LYS A 99 -22.10 -1.77 24.90
C LYS A 99 -23.03 -0.59 24.62
N LEU A 100 -22.50 0.52 24.08
CA LEU A 100 -23.29 1.70 23.70
C LEU A 100 -24.39 1.35 22.69
N ARG A 101 -24.11 0.50 21.68
CA ARG A 101 -25.12 0.04 20.73
C ARG A 101 -26.23 -0.78 21.38
N ARG A 102 -25.91 -1.64 22.36
CA ARG A 102 -26.91 -2.43 23.11
C ARG A 102 -27.80 -1.55 23.97
N MET A 103 -27.23 -0.57 24.67
CA MET A 103 -28.01 0.38 25.49
C MET A 103 -28.96 1.23 24.64
N LYS A 104 -28.52 1.72 23.47
CA LYS A 104 -29.38 2.46 22.53
C LYS A 104 -30.54 1.61 21.98
N LYS A 105 -30.36 0.30 21.80
CA LYS A 105 -31.46 -0.59 21.39
C LYS A 105 -32.47 -0.79 22.52
N ARG A 106 -32.01 -1.14 23.72
CA ARG A 106 -32.88 -1.30 24.90
C ARG A 106 -33.67 -0.04 25.25
N GLY A 107 -33.07 1.15 25.07
CA GLY A 107 -33.73 2.44 25.25
C GLY A 107 -34.76 2.80 24.17
N LYS A 108 -34.68 2.20 22.97
CA LYS A 108 -35.70 2.32 21.92
C LYS A 108 -36.85 1.35 22.17
N ASP A 109 -36.54 0.12 22.57
CA ASP A 109 -37.56 -0.90 22.86
C ASP A 109 -38.43 -0.49 24.05
N SER A 110 -37.84 0.12 25.09
CA SER A 110 -38.58 0.68 26.23
C SER A 110 -39.44 1.91 25.90
N LYS A 111 -39.04 2.73 24.91
CA LYS A 111 -39.88 3.84 24.40
C LYS A 111 -41.05 3.36 23.54
N ILE A 112 -40.92 2.24 22.82
CA ILE A 112 -42.01 1.66 22.03
C ILE A 112 -43.07 1.04 22.95
N LEU A 113 -42.64 0.36 24.03
CA LEU A 113 -43.51 -0.19 25.06
C LEU A 113 -44.28 0.89 25.85
N SER A 114 -43.73 2.09 26.05
CA SER A 114 -44.44 3.19 26.73
C SER A 114 -45.44 3.94 25.85
N ILE A 115 -45.39 3.78 24.52
CA ILE A 115 -46.35 4.43 23.60
C ILE A 115 -47.64 3.61 23.45
N GLN A 116 -47.63 2.31 23.77
CA GLN A 116 -48.81 1.44 23.65
C GLN A 116 -49.71 1.42 24.90
N SER A 117 -49.34 2.07 26.01
CA SER A 117 -50.06 1.95 27.29
C SER A 117 -50.81 3.19 27.78
N THR A 118 -50.92 4.27 27.01
CA THR A 118 -51.77 5.42 27.40
C THR A 118 -52.59 5.95 26.23
N SER A 119 -53.78 5.36 26.05
CA SER A 119 -54.92 6.05 25.45
C SER A 119 -55.73 6.75 26.54
N ALA A 120 -56.17 7.97 26.20
CA ALA A 120 -57.18 8.83 26.84
C ALA A 120 -56.72 9.88 27.89
N ASN A 121 -56.87 11.15 27.46
CA ASN A 121 -57.02 12.42 28.19
C ASN A 121 -55.82 12.88 29.05
N SER A 122 -55.33 14.13 29.02
CA SER A 122 -55.86 15.42 28.58
C SER A 122 -54.70 16.40 28.32
N LYS A 123 -54.98 17.46 27.57
CA LYS A 123 -54.09 18.59 27.30
C LYS A 123 -53.66 19.32 28.57
N GLU A 124 -52.52 20.01 28.47
CA GLU A 124 -51.95 21.00 29.39
C GLU A 124 -51.24 20.49 30.66
N PHE A 125 -49.93 20.19 30.53
CA PHE A 125 -48.97 20.99 31.29
C PHE A 125 -47.68 21.20 30.48
N ILE A 126 -47.43 22.48 30.27
CA ILE A 126 -46.37 23.06 29.46
C ILE A 126 -45.03 22.93 30.16
N ALA A 127 -44.01 22.64 29.34
CA ALA A 127 -42.60 23.00 29.50
C ALA A 127 -41.92 22.67 30.83
N LYS A 128 -41.01 21.69 30.79
CA LYS A 128 -39.62 21.82 31.27
C LYS A 128 -38.88 20.51 30.96
N HIS A 129 -37.67 20.64 30.41
CA HIS A 129 -36.75 19.55 30.03
C HIS A 129 -36.94 18.87 28.66
N SER A 130 -37.25 19.65 27.62
CA SER A 130 -36.76 19.32 26.26
C SER A 130 -35.33 19.85 26.08
N GLY A 131 -34.38 19.28 26.81
CA GLY A 131 -32.94 19.45 26.53
C GLY A 131 -32.47 18.50 25.42
N MET A 132 -33.28 18.35 24.37
CA MET A 132 -32.93 17.60 23.17
C MET A 132 -32.46 18.63 22.14
N PRO A 133 -31.16 18.69 21.80
CA PRO A 133 -30.79 19.36 20.57
C PRO A 133 -31.41 18.54 19.42
N ALA A 134 -32.25 19.21 18.63
CA ALA A 134 -32.64 18.73 17.32
C ALA A 134 -31.38 18.36 16.54
N LEU A 135 -31.42 17.26 15.76
CA LEU A 135 -30.37 16.94 14.80
C LEU A 135 -30.32 18.05 13.73
N THR A 136 -29.57 19.11 13.99
CA THR A 136 -29.11 20.04 12.96
C THR A 136 -27.96 19.41 12.19
N GLN A 137 -27.73 19.87 10.96
CA GLN A 137 -26.66 19.45 10.05
C GLN A 137 -25.27 19.38 10.72
N ASP A 138 -25.06 20.13 11.80
CA ASP A 138 -23.85 20.13 12.63
C ASP A 138 -23.51 18.76 13.25
N THR A 139 -24.51 17.90 13.46
CA THR A 139 -24.30 16.53 13.98
C THR A 139 -23.68 15.58 12.95
N ARG A 140 -23.87 15.83 11.64
CA ARG A 140 -23.19 15.07 10.57
C ARG A 140 -21.75 15.53 10.39
N GLU A 141 -21.47 16.82 10.52
CA GLU A 141 -20.11 17.36 10.44
C GLU A 141 -19.25 16.92 11.64
N SER A 142 -19.83 16.87 12.84
CA SER A 142 -19.16 16.36 14.04
C SER A 142 -18.93 14.83 13.99
N ASP A 143 -19.80 14.05 13.36
CA ASP A 143 -19.58 12.62 13.10
C ASP A 143 -18.51 12.37 12.02
N ILE A 144 -18.38 13.26 11.03
CA ILE A 144 -17.29 13.22 10.03
C ILE A 144 -15.96 13.64 10.69
N LYS A 145 -15.95 14.71 11.51
CA LYS A 145 -14.78 15.10 12.32
C LYS A 145 -14.36 14.00 13.30
N ASN A 146 -15.31 13.30 13.93
CA ASN A 146 -15.03 12.20 14.86
C ASN A 146 -14.59 10.90 14.16
N LYS A 147 -15.01 10.66 12.92
CA LYS A 147 -14.44 9.57 12.11
C LYS A 147 -13.02 9.90 11.62
N MET A 148 -12.76 11.16 11.26
CA MET A 148 -11.40 11.60 10.90
C MET A 148 -10.46 11.61 12.11
N SER A 149 -10.94 11.84 13.35
CA SER A 149 -10.11 11.74 14.55
C SER A 149 -9.78 10.30 14.99
N SER A 150 -10.48 9.29 14.46
CA SER A 150 -10.10 7.87 14.63
C SER A 150 -8.97 7.42 13.70
N GLY A 151 -8.68 8.20 12.65
CA GLY A 151 -7.44 8.10 11.90
C GLY A 151 -6.36 8.90 12.63
N LYS A 152 -5.97 8.45 13.83
CA LYS A 152 -4.76 8.97 14.46
C LYS A 152 -3.65 8.74 13.45
N ILE A 153 -3.18 9.81 12.79
CA ILE A 153 -1.97 9.74 11.96
C ILE A 153 -0.95 9.11 12.89
N ILE A 154 -0.50 7.91 12.53
CA ILE A 154 0.47 7.16 13.31
C ILE A 154 1.78 7.93 13.16
N THR A 155 1.93 9.00 13.93
CA THR A 155 3.15 9.79 14.09
C THR A 155 4.05 9.12 15.13
N THR A 156 4.03 7.79 15.24
CA THR A 156 5.05 7.05 15.98
C THR A 156 6.16 6.74 15.01
N GLU A 157 7.27 7.45 15.16
CA GLU A 157 8.61 7.21 14.60
C GLU A 157 8.63 6.47 13.25
N ASN A 158 8.82 7.26 12.19
CA ASN A 158 8.80 6.91 10.76
C ASN A 158 9.64 5.68 10.38
N LYS A 159 9.16 4.47 10.66
CA LYS A 159 9.69 3.22 10.10
C LYS A 159 9.00 2.81 8.79
N LEU A 160 8.49 3.77 8.01
CA LEU A 160 7.87 3.49 6.70
C LEU A 160 8.74 2.58 5.83
N LEU A 161 10.07 2.79 5.85
CA LEU A 161 11.03 2.04 5.04
C LEU A 161 11.42 0.66 5.63
N SER A 162 11.23 0.43 6.94
CA SER A 162 11.67 -0.80 7.61
C SER A 162 10.57 -1.56 8.33
N HIS A 163 9.31 -1.16 8.13
CA HIS A 163 8.15 -1.87 8.62
C HIS A 163 7.86 -3.12 7.76
N THR A 164 8.21 -3.12 6.48
CA THR A 164 8.00 -4.27 5.59
C THR A 164 9.28 -5.08 5.39
N LEU A 165 9.17 -6.38 5.09
CA LEU A 165 10.34 -7.24 4.84
C LEU A 165 11.17 -6.79 3.62
N ARG A 166 10.51 -6.14 2.66
CA ARG A 166 11.12 -5.57 1.47
C ARG A 166 10.93 -4.07 1.45
N MET A 167 11.93 -3.36 0.96
CA MET A 167 11.90 -1.91 0.85
C MET A 167 10.87 -1.50 -0.23
N VAL A 168 9.93 -0.63 0.14
CA VAL A 168 8.94 -0.09 -0.78
C VAL A 168 9.59 1.00 -1.62
N CYS A 169 9.49 0.88 -2.95
CA CYS A 169 10.02 1.84 -3.91
C CYS A 169 8.94 2.58 -4.70
N GLY A 170 7.68 2.18 -4.55
CA GLY A 170 6.56 2.74 -5.28
C GLY A 170 5.22 2.14 -4.90
N PHE A 171 4.17 2.61 -5.56
CA PHE A 171 2.80 2.17 -5.32
C PHE A 171 2.05 1.96 -6.63
N VAL A 172 1.18 0.95 -6.62
CA VAL A 172 0.23 0.67 -7.70
C VAL A 172 -0.94 1.64 -7.57
N ARG A 173 -1.24 2.39 -8.63
CA ARG A 173 -2.41 3.26 -8.72
C ARG A 173 -3.64 2.45 -9.12
N ASN A 174 -3.53 1.73 -10.24
CA ASN A 174 -4.58 0.89 -10.81
C ASN A 174 -3.96 -0.45 -11.18
N GLY A 175 -4.60 -1.55 -10.82
CA GLY A 175 -4.16 -2.88 -11.22
C GLY A 175 -5.37 -3.76 -11.48
N ASP A 176 -5.28 -4.56 -12.53
CA ASP A 176 -6.33 -5.49 -12.94
C ASP A 176 -5.75 -6.62 -13.80
N PHE A 177 -6.58 -7.59 -14.17
CA PHE A 177 -6.22 -8.62 -15.11
C PHE A 177 -6.24 -8.07 -16.55
N ASP A 178 -5.10 -8.13 -17.23
CA ASP A 178 -4.99 -7.76 -18.63
C ASP A 178 -5.46 -8.94 -19.50
N LEU A 179 -6.68 -8.84 -20.04
CA LEU A 179 -7.26 -9.87 -20.91
C LEU A 179 -6.50 -10.04 -22.22
N GLY A 180 -5.83 -9.00 -22.73
CA GLY A 180 -5.06 -9.07 -23.97
C GLY A 180 -3.76 -9.84 -23.81
N LYS A 181 -3.14 -9.79 -22.62
CA LYS A 181 -1.89 -10.50 -22.31
C LYS A 181 -2.07 -11.76 -21.49
N GLY A 182 -3.25 -11.96 -20.89
CA GLY A 182 -3.56 -13.13 -20.06
C GLY A 182 -2.86 -13.13 -18.70
N HIS A 183 -2.46 -11.98 -18.17
CA HIS A 183 -1.80 -11.88 -16.87
C HIS A 183 -2.23 -10.63 -16.10
N GLY A 184 -1.95 -10.60 -14.80
CA GLY A 184 -2.14 -9.40 -14.00
C GLY A 184 -1.24 -8.26 -14.47
N SER A 185 -1.79 -7.06 -14.64
CA SER A 185 -1.04 -5.86 -14.98
C SER A 185 -1.51 -4.67 -14.15
N GLY A 186 -0.73 -3.60 -14.12
CA GLY A 186 -1.11 -2.39 -13.44
C GLY A 186 -0.22 -1.21 -13.77
N LEU A 187 -0.75 -0.02 -13.50
CA LEU A 187 -0.04 1.24 -13.56
C LEU A 187 0.30 1.69 -12.15
N GLY A 188 1.52 2.16 -11.97
CA GLY A 188 2.00 2.66 -10.70
C GLY A 188 3.02 3.78 -10.88
N PHE A 189 3.60 4.18 -9.77
CA PHE A 189 4.68 5.15 -9.74
C PHE A 189 5.79 4.64 -8.86
N CYS A 190 7.03 4.82 -9.30
CA CYS A 190 8.24 4.52 -8.53
C CYS A 190 9.10 5.77 -8.40
N SER A 191 9.86 5.87 -7.30
CA SER A 191 10.89 6.91 -7.19
C SER A 191 12.01 6.67 -8.21
N LEU A 192 12.49 7.74 -8.83
CA LEU A 192 13.63 7.69 -9.75
C LEU A 192 14.84 6.97 -9.11
N VAL A 193 15.17 7.31 -7.86
CA VAL A 193 16.29 6.71 -7.12
C VAL A 193 16.16 5.19 -7.03
N SER A 194 14.94 4.69 -6.84
CA SER A 194 14.72 3.25 -6.77
C SER A 194 14.85 2.54 -8.12
N LEU A 195 14.48 3.22 -9.22
CA LEU A 195 14.69 2.68 -10.57
C LEU A 195 16.19 2.58 -10.90
N LEU A 196 16.98 3.58 -10.51
CA LEU A 196 18.43 3.54 -10.67
C LEU A 196 19.05 2.40 -9.86
N HIS A 197 18.59 2.20 -8.62
CA HIS A 197 19.02 1.08 -7.80
C HIS A 197 18.67 -0.28 -8.44
N LEU A 198 17.48 -0.42 -9.04
CA LEU A 198 17.11 -1.64 -9.77
C LEU A 198 18.00 -1.89 -10.99
N LEU A 199 18.36 -0.85 -11.74
CA LEU A 199 19.29 -0.96 -12.87
C LEU A 199 20.67 -1.40 -12.42
N GLU A 200 21.16 -0.89 -11.30
CA GLU A 200 22.43 -1.32 -10.71
C GLU A 200 22.39 -2.79 -10.30
N GLN A 201 21.36 -3.19 -9.56
CA GLN A 201 21.21 -4.55 -9.04
C GLN A 201 20.97 -5.58 -10.16
N GLN A 202 20.31 -5.18 -11.25
CA GLN A 202 19.80 -6.12 -12.26
C GLN A 202 20.31 -5.84 -13.68
N GLY A 203 21.40 -5.09 -13.86
CA GLY A 203 21.91 -4.68 -15.17
C GLY A 203 22.20 -5.81 -16.17
N ASN A 204 22.34 -7.06 -15.71
CA ASN A 204 22.52 -8.25 -16.56
C ASN A 204 21.21 -8.97 -16.93
N ARG A 205 20.06 -8.54 -16.41
CA ARG A 205 18.77 -9.19 -16.63
C ARG A 205 18.06 -8.54 -17.83
N ARG A 206 17.31 -9.36 -18.58
CA ARG A 206 16.54 -8.91 -19.75
C ARG A 206 15.34 -8.02 -19.39
N SER A 207 14.88 -8.11 -18.15
CA SER A 207 13.73 -7.37 -17.64
C SER A 207 14.03 -6.88 -16.23
N CYS A 208 13.63 -5.65 -15.91
CA CYS A 208 13.69 -5.12 -14.56
C CYS A 208 12.60 -5.78 -13.71
N LEU A 209 12.99 -6.62 -12.76
CA LEU A 209 12.10 -7.35 -11.87
C LEU A 209 11.88 -6.60 -10.57
N VAL A 210 10.63 -6.59 -10.12
CA VAL A 210 10.20 -6.03 -8.83
C VAL A 210 9.28 -7.03 -8.12
N LEU A 211 9.03 -6.77 -6.83
CA LEU A 211 8.04 -7.50 -6.05
C LEU A 211 6.80 -6.63 -5.86
N ILE A 212 5.62 -7.21 -6.03
CA ILE A 212 4.32 -6.58 -5.77
C ILE A 212 3.69 -7.24 -4.56
N ARG A 213 3.21 -6.43 -3.60
CA ARG A 213 2.41 -6.89 -2.47
C ARG A 213 1.08 -6.16 -2.40
N ASN A 214 -0.02 -6.89 -2.51
CA ASN A 214 -1.35 -6.31 -2.38
C ASN A 214 -1.67 -5.98 -0.90
N PRO A 215 -2.47 -4.93 -0.60
CA PRO A 215 -2.78 -4.55 0.78
C PRO A 215 -3.51 -5.64 1.57
N THR A 216 -4.23 -6.52 0.88
CA THR A 216 -5.01 -7.63 1.45
C THR A 216 -4.24 -8.95 1.50
N SER A 217 -2.97 -8.97 1.11
CA SER A 217 -2.16 -10.20 1.03
C SER A 217 -0.76 -10.01 1.62
N PHE A 218 -0.25 -11.06 2.25
CA PHE A 218 1.15 -11.12 2.69
C PHE A 218 2.10 -11.66 1.62
N GLN A 219 1.57 -12.18 0.51
CA GLN A 219 2.40 -12.78 -0.54
C GLN A 219 3.01 -11.70 -1.43
N TYR A 220 4.35 -11.66 -1.53
CA TYR A 220 5.03 -10.90 -2.58
C TYR A 220 4.99 -11.68 -3.89
N ARG A 221 4.81 -10.97 -5.00
CA ARG A 221 4.73 -11.56 -6.34
C ARG A 221 5.68 -10.88 -7.30
N PHE A 222 6.47 -11.65 -8.04
CA PHE A 222 7.34 -11.09 -9.07
C PHE A 222 6.55 -10.45 -10.22
N ALA A 223 7.00 -9.27 -10.60
CA ALA A 223 6.54 -8.54 -11.78
C ALA A 223 7.72 -7.97 -12.56
N SER A 224 7.54 -7.76 -13.85
CA SER A 224 8.40 -6.90 -14.65
C SER A 224 7.89 -5.47 -14.58
N LEU A 225 8.83 -4.53 -14.64
CA LEU A 225 8.61 -3.10 -14.62
C LEU A 225 9.09 -2.51 -15.95
N SER A 226 8.28 -1.62 -16.52
CA SER A 226 8.61 -0.81 -17.69
C SER A 226 8.21 0.64 -17.44
N VAL A 227 9.02 1.60 -17.88
CA VAL A 227 8.70 3.03 -17.77
C VAL A 227 7.67 3.39 -18.83
N VAL A 228 6.65 4.15 -18.43
CA VAL A 228 5.68 4.73 -19.37
C VAL A 228 6.21 6.10 -19.80
N LEU A 229 6.37 6.29 -21.11
CA LEU A 229 6.79 7.55 -21.74
C LEU A 229 5.58 8.37 -22.17
#